data_AF-A0A0B6AL01-F1
#
_entry.id   AF-A0A0B6AL01-F1
#
_cell.length_a   1.000
_cell.length_b   1.000
_cell.length_c   1.000
_cell.angle_alpha   90.00
_cell.angle_beta   90.00
_cell.angle_gamma   90.00
#
_symmetry.space_group_name_H-M   'P 1'
#
loop_
_entity.id
_entity.type
_entity.pdbx_description
1 polymer ?
#
loop_
_entity_poly.entity_id
_entity_poly.type
_entity_poly.pdbx_seq_one_letter_code
_entity_poly.pdbx_strand_id
1 'polypeptide(L)'
;MRFKDVTAERKTFVSCFKNQSKDTNTIKIFSNGVTKIIYSSSEKSEKVSISNLKRDVKQSEVSYAIKKILKAQPASVEIFYSANGVIHIHKNN
;
A
#
# COMPACT_ATOMS: atom_id res chain seq x y z
N MET A 1 10.18 -3.25 -12.93
CA MET A 1 9.53 -3.88 -11.76
C MET A 1 8.02 -3.87 -11.97
N ARG A 2 7.31 -4.97 -11.72
CA ARG A 2 5.87 -5.08 -12.01
C ARG A 2 5.15 -5.75 -10.83
N PHE A 3 4.29 -5.00 -10.15
CA PHE A 3 3.39 -5.56 -9.15
C PHE A 3 2.10 -6.01 -9.83
N LYS A 4 1.63 -7.21 -9.50
CA LYS A 4 0.35 -7.76 -9.97
C LYS A 4 -0.74 -7.45 -8.95
N ASP A 5 -1.90 -7.01 -9.42
CA ASP A 5 -3.10 -6.89 -8.58
C ASP A 5 -3.59 -8.30 -8.24
N VAL A 6 -3.62 -8.63 -6.95
CA VAL A 6 -4.03 -9.92 -6.40
C VAL A 6 -5.23 -9.75 -5.45
N THR A 7 -5.95 -8.62 -5.54
CA THR A 7 -7.08 -8.29 -4.65
C THR A 7 -8.15 -9.39 -4.68
N ALA A 8 -8.46 -9.90 -5.86
CA ALA A 8 -9.47 -10.95 -6.06
C ALA A 8 -9.08 -12.30 -5.42
N GLU A 9 -7.78 -12.57 -5.23
CA GLU A 9 -7.25 -13.78 -4.59
C GLU A 9 -7.21 -13.68 -3.05
N ARG A 10 -7.55 -12.50 -2.51
CA ARG A 10 -7.39 -12.14 -1.09
C ARG A 10 -8.71 -11.67 -0.48
N LYS A 11 -9.84 -12.22 -0.94
CA LYS A 11 -11.20 -11.82 -0.51
C LYS A 11 -11.38 -11.83 1.01
N THR A 12 -10.85 -12.84 1.70
CA THR A 12 -10.94 -12.94 3.17
C THR A 12 -10.25 -11.75 3.85
N PHE A 13 -9.03 -11.41 3.42
CA PHE A 13 -8.32 -10.25 3.95
C PHE A 13 -9.06 -8.95 3.67
N VAL A 14 -9.55 -8.76 2.43
CA VAL A 14 -10.32 -7.57 2.05
C VAL A 14 -11.56 -7.41 2.93
N SER A 15 -12.29 -8.51 3.16
CA SER A 15 -13.46 -8.52 4.04
C SER A 15 -13.10 -8.16 5.49
N CYS A 16 -12.08 -8.82 6.07
CA CYS A 16 -11.61 -8.51 7.42
C CYS A 16 -11.17 -7.05 7.57
N PHE A 17 -10.42 -6.53 6.60
CA PHE A 17 -9.93 -5.15 6.66
C PHE A 17 -11.08 -4.13 6.59
N LYS A 18 -12.06 -4.34 5.70
CA LYS A 18 -13.25 -3.46 5.62
C LYS A 18 -14.05 -3.46 6.92
N ASN A 19 -14.15 -4.60 7.60
CA ASN A 19 -14.82 -4.65 8.90
C ASN A 19 -14.07 -3.88 9.99
N GLN A 20 -12.74 -3.81 9.93
CA GLN A 20 -11.91 -3.06 10.88
C GLN A 20 -11.84 -1.56 10.58
N SER A 21 -11.96 -1.16 9.31
CA SER A 21 -11.90 0.23 8.89
C SER A 21 -13.17 0.59 8.11
N LYS A 22 -14.22 0.95 8.87
CA LYS A 22 -15.55 1.28 8.34
C LYS A 22 -15.53 2.41 7.30
N ASP A 23 -14.53 3.31 7.38
CA ASP A 23 -14.38 4.44 6.46
C ASP A 23 -13.58 4.11 5.19
N THR A 24 -13.08 2.86 5.04
CA THR A 24 -12.31 2.47 3.85
C THR A 24 -13.24 2.06 2.70
N ASN A 25 -13.28 2.88 1.66
CA ASN A 25 -14.08 2.64 0.46
C ASN A 25 -13.45 1.60 -0.47
N THR A 26 -12.14 1.75 -0.72
CA THR A 26 -11.42 0.90 -1.67
C THR A 26 -10.19 0.28 -1.03
N ILE A 27 -9.97 -1.01 -1.31
CA ILE A 27 -8.75 -1.73 -0.95
C ILE A 27 -8.24 -2.42 -2.22
N LYS A 28 -6.94 -2.28 -2.49
CA LYS A 28 -6.26 -3.06 -3.52
C LYS A 28 -4.99 -3.65 -2.95
N ILE A 29 -4.70 -4.90 -3.31
CA ILE A 29 -3.52 -5.63 -2.84
C ILE A 29 -2.69 -5.98 -4.05
N PHE A 30 -1.42 -5.58 -4.03
CA PHE A 30 -0.48 -5.85 -5.09
C PHE A 30 0.69 -6.69 -4.59
N SER A 31 1.21 -7.54 -5.48
CA SER A 31 2.26 -8.49 -5.15
C SER A 31 3.37 -8.48 -6.21
N ASN A 32 4.62 -8.49 -5.74
CA ASN A 32 5.81 -8.77 -6.54
C ASN A 32 6.71 -9.73 -5.75
N GLY A 33 6.54 -11.03 -5.97
CA GLY A 33 7.19 -12.07 -5.17
C GLY A 33 6.83 -11.93 -3.68
N VAL A 34 7.84 -11.72 -2.84
CA VAL A 34 7.70 -11.56 -1.38
C VAL A 34 7.36 -10.13 -0.93
N THR A 35 7.44 -9.14 -1.83
CA THR A 35 7.01 -7.77 -1.52
C THR A 35 5.51 -7.65 -1.75
N LYS A 36 4.80 -7.11 -0.75
CA LYS A 36 3.37 -6.82 -0.82
C LYS A 36 3.12 -5.33 -0.68
N ILE A 37 2.11 -4.85 -1.39
CA ILE A 37 1.62 -3.48 -1.28
C ILE A 37 0.13 -3.52 -1.04
N ILE A 38 -0.34 -2.82 0.00
CA ILE A 38 -1.76 -2.61 0.26
C ILE A 38 -2.05 -1.14 0.01
N TYR A 39 -2.91 -0.87 -0.96
CA TYR A 39 -3.53 0.42 -1.16
C TYR A 39 -4.89 0.44 -0.47
N SER A 40 -5.19 1.53 0.21
CA SER A 40 -6.53 1.79 0.72
C SER A 40 -6.88 3.25 0.54
N SER A 41 -8.14 3.53 0.20
CA SER A 41 -8.66 4.88 0.14
C SER A 41 -10.02 5.01 0.81
N SER A 42 -10.21 6.17 1.44
CA SER A 42 -11.46 6.70 1.98
C SER A 42 -11.78 8.00 1.27
N GLU A 43 -12.89 8.65 1.61
CA GLU A 43 -13.22 10.00 1.10
C GLU A 43 -12.19 11.05 1.53
N LYS A 44 -11.52 10.83 2.65
CA LYS A 44 -10.63 11.83 3.27
C LYS A 44 -9.15 11.51 3.12
N SER A 45 -8.78 10.31 2.71
CA SER A 45 -7.38 9.89 2.68
C SER A 45 -7.12 8.75 1.70
N GLU A 46 -5.97 8.84 1.03
CA GLU A 46 -5.39 7.75 0.25
C GLU A 46 -4.05 7.35 0.88
N LYS A 47 -3.86 6.05 1.10
CA LYS A 47 -2.65 5.52 1.71
C LYS A 47 -2.20 4.23 1.06
N VAL A 48 -0.89 4.01 1.12
CA VAL A 48 -0.24 2.78 0.71
C VAL A 48 0.64 2.26 1.84
N SER A 49 0.61 0.96 2.09
CA SER A 49 1.55 0.26 2.98
C SER A 49 2.33 -0.78 2.18
N ILE A 50 3.64 -0.83 2.38
CA ILE A 50 4.56 -1.72 1.67
C ILE A 50 5.33 -2.54 2.69
N SER A 51 5.46 -3.84 2.44
CA SER A 51 6.29 -4.71 3.26
C SER A 51 6.99 -5.78 2.43
N ASN A 52 8.10 -6.28 2.96
CA ASN A 52 8.81 -7.43 2.42
C ASN A 52 9.27 -8.32 3.57
N LEU A 53 8.94 -9.61 3.50
CA LEU A 53 9.19 -10.56 4.58
C LEU A 53 10.64 -11.06 4.68
N LYS A 54 11.48 -10.81 3.67
CA LYS A 54 12.83 -11.37 3.58
C LYS A 54 13.95 -10.34 3.67
N ARG A 55 13.63 -9.06 3.50
CA ARG A 55 14.60 -7.95 3.45
C ARG A 55 13.88 -6.63 3.63
N ASP A 56 14.65 -5.57 3.78
CA ASP A 56 14.12 -4.21 3.71
C ASP A 56 13.47 -3.91 2.36
N VAL A 57 12.44 -3.07 2.39
CA VAL A 57 11.78 -2.55 1.20
C VAL A 57 12.75 -1.61 0.47
N LYS A 58 12.97 -1.85 -0.82
CA LYS A 58 13.88 -1.05 -1.64
C LYS A 58 13.23 0.29 -1.98
N GLN A 59 14.06 1.34 -2.12
CA GLN A 59 13.58 2.66 -2.55
C GLN A 59 12.87 2.65 -3.92
N SER A 60 13.23 1.72 -4.80
CA SER A 60 12.51 1.54 -6.08
C SER A 60 11.09 1.00 -5.89
N GLU A 61 10.84 0.19 -4.86
CA GLU A 61 9.51 -0.31 -4.46
C GLU A 61 8.65 0.81 -3.90
N VAL A 62 9.22 1.65 -3.05
CA VAL A 62 8.59 2.88 -2.54
C VAL A 62 8.24 3.82 -3.69
N SER A 63 9.19 4.11 -4.59
CA SER A 63 8.98 4.98 -5.75
C SER A 63 7.87 4.47 -6.68
N TYR A 64 7.79 3.14 -6.86
CA TYR A 64 6.72 2.54 -7.67
C TYR A 64 5.37 2.70 -7.00
N ALA A 65 5.27 2.47 -5.69
CA ALA A 65 4.02 2.65 -4.95
C ALA A 65 3.49 4.08 -5.08
N ILE A 66 4.35 5.08 -4.88
CA ILE A 66 3.98 6.50 -5.01
C ILE A 66 3.46 6.80 -6.43
N LYS A 67 4.25 6.47 -7.46
CA LYS A 67 3.96 6.91 -8.84
C LYS A 67 2.89 6.08 -9.54
N LYS A 68 2.84 4.77 -9.30
CA LYS A 68 1.99 3.84 -10.07
C LYS A 68 0.75 3.38 -9.33
N ILE A 69 0.81 3.28 -8.00
CA ILE A 69 -0.33 2.82 -7.20
C ILE A 69 -1.10 4.03 -6.66
N LEU A 70 -0.42 4.90 -5.91
CA LEU A 70 -1.01 6.11 -5.31
C LEU A 70 -1.22 7.24 -6.32
N LYS A 71 -0.53 7.16 -7.48
CA LYS A 71 -0.56 8.18 -8.56
C LYS A 71 -0.29 9.60 -8.03
N ALA A 72 0.65 9.71 -7.09
CA ALA A 72 1.04 10.95 -6.45
C ALA A 72 2.46 11.37 -6.87
N GLN A 73 2.82 12.62 -6.57
CA GLN A 73 4.20 13.08 -6.68
C GLN A 73 4.96 12.75 -5.38
N PRO A 74 6.28 12.48 -5.44
CA PRO A 74 7.06 12.25 -4.22
C PRO A 74 7.02 13.40 -3.20
N ALA A 75 6.84 14.65 -3.68
CA ALA A 75 6.73 15.82 -2.81
C ALA A 75 5.33 15.97 -2.17
N SER A 76 4.33 15.22 -2.63
CA SER A 76 2.95 15.29 -2.15
C SER A 76 2.58 14.09 -1.28
N VAL A 77 3.56 13.44 -0.66
CA VAL A 77 3.34 12.29 0.22
C VAL A 77 4.20 12.40 1.47
N GLU A 78 3.66 11.88 2.57
CA GLU A 78 4.41 11.62 3.80
C GLU A 78 4.74 10.14 3.90
N ILE A 79 5.97 9.82 4.33
CA ILE A 79 6.48 8.45 4.42
C ILE A 79 6.85 8.16 5.87
N PHE A 80 6.27 7.10 6.43
CA PHE A 80 6.51 6.63 7.79
C PHE A 80 7.14 5.24 7.75
N TYR A 81 8.17 5.04 8.56
CA TYR A 81 8.89 3.78 8.69
C TYR A 81 8.55 3.14 10.03
N SER A 82 7.90 1.99 9.99
CA SER A 82 7.57 1.22 11.18
C SER A 82 8.73 0.32 11.59
N ALA A 83 8.90 0.08 12.89
CA ALA A 83 9.97 -0.78 13.43
C ALA A 83 9.92 -2.24 12.91
N ASN A 84 8.77 -2.68 12.42
CA ASN A 84 8.58 -4.01 11.83
C ASN A 84 8.90 -4.08 10.32
N GLY A 85 9.56 -3.06 9.77
CA GLY A 85 9.97 -3.01 8.35
C GLY A 85 8.83 -2.68 7.38
N VAL A 86 7.66 -2.29 7.88
CA VAL A 86 6.56 -1.78 7.04
C VAL A 86 6.76 -0.29 6.76
N ILE A 87 6.60 0.10 5.51
CA ILE A 87 6.62 1.51 5.09
C ILE A 87 5.19 1.94 4.80
N HIS A 88 4.72 2.99 5.47
CA HIS A 88 3.44 3.63 5.21
C HIS A 88 3.65 4.92 4.42
N ILE A 89 2.84 5.14 3.40
CA ILE A 89 2.89 6.31 2.51
C ILE A 89 1.50 6.92 2.48
N HIS A 90 1.37 8.14 2.95
CA HIS A 90 0.11 8.87 2.98
C HIS A 90 0.17 9.96 1.92
N LYS A 91 -0.89 10.09 1.12
CA LYS A 91 -1.01 11.20 0.18
C LYS A 91 -1.46 12.44 0.95
N ASN A 92 -0.77 13.56 0.72
CA ASN A 92 -1.18 14.84 1.26
C ASN A 92 -2.37 15.32 0.42
N ASN A 93 -3.43 15.77 1.10
CA ASN A 93 -4.59 16.37 0.44
C ASN A 93 -4.29 17.82 0.05
#